data_AF-A0AA38XX66-F1
#
_entry.id   AF-A0AA38XX66-F1
#
_cell.length_a   1.000
_cell.length_b   1.000
_cell.length_c   1.000
_cell.angle_alpha   90.00
_cell.angle_beta   90.00
_cell.angle_gamma   90.00
#
_symmetry.space_group_name_H-M   'P 1'
#
loop_
_entity.id
_entity.type
_entity.pdbx_description
1 polymer ?
#
loop_
_entity_poly.entity_id
_entity_poly.type
_entity_poly.pdbx_seq_one_letter_code
_entity_poly.pdbx_strand_id
1 'polypeptide(L)'
;MKSANPVAAILQNYEATRNKVVRISEAILAQTKVLSMAKGVRPDIKWDFSNASTSAIMKGNTDALSVGDFSMLVIMNIVKATAFAGDVYGSAYDETDNELPGIKEVAEEDVMQLVAGKLAWCSYGKRNRIVPRLRPDTLANIGNLSVASSEVLHTPG
;
A
#
# COMPACT_ATOMS: atom_id res chain seq x y z
N MET A 1 -13.36 13.92 1.02
CA MET A 1 -13.20 13.99 2.49
C MET A 1 -11.80 14.54 2.78
N LYS A 2 -11.67 15.66 3.51
CA LYS A 2 -10.35 16.14 3.98
C LYS A 2 -10.24 15.69 5.43
N SER A 3 -9.57 14.57 5.68
CA SER A 3 -9.10 14.31 7.03
C SER A 3 -8.07 15.39 7.41
N ALA A 4 -8.11 15.83 8.67
CA ALA A 4 -7.13 16.79 9.18
C ALA A 4 -5.74 16.16 9.05
N ASN A 5 -4.74 16.91 8.55
CA ASN A 5 -3.40 16.35 8.40
C ASN A 5 -2.82 16.04 9.79
N PRO A 6 -2.63 14.75 10.16
CA PRO A 6 -2.17 14.36 11.49
C PRO A 6 -0.85 15.01 11.87
N VAL A 7 0.06 15.14 10.89
CA VAL A 7 1.38 15.74 11.11
C VAL A 7 1.24 17.21 11.46
N ALA A 8 0.37 17.95 10.77
CA ALA A 8 0.13 19.36 11.07
C ALA A 8 -0.49 19.54 12.45
N ALA A 9 -1.43 18.67 12.84
CA ALA A 9 -2.08 18.72 14.15
C ALA A 9 -1.10 18.41 15.29
N ILE A 10 -0.21 17.42 15.13
CA ILE A 10 0.86 17.11 16.09
C ILE A 10 1.79 18.33 16.25
N LEU A 11 2.22 18.94 15.14
CA LEU A 11 3.12 20.10 15.19
C LEU A 11 2.47 21.33 15.84
N GLN A 12 1.16 21.51 15.68
CA GLN A 12 0.41 22.59 16.33
C GLN A 12 0.19 22.32 17.82
N ASN A 13 0.10 21.06 18.24
CA ASN A 13 -0.07 20.64 19.64
C ASN A 13 1.24 20.10 20.24
N TYR A 14 2.38 20.71 19.90
CA TYR A 14 3.71 20.22 20.27
C TYR A 14 3.86 19.92 21.76
N GLU A 15 3.37 20.79 22.65
CA GLU A 15 3.48 20.59 24.11
C GLU A 15 2.81 19.30 24.58
N ALA A 16 1.67 18.93 24.00
CA ALA A 16 0.95 17.71 24.36
C ALA A 16 1.61 16.45 23.79
N THR A 17 2.28 16.56 22.63
CA THR A 17 2.86 15.43 21.89
C THR A 17 4.38 15.31 22.03
N ARG A 18 5.04 16.22 22.77
CA ARG A 18 6.50 16.28 22.90
C ARG A 18 7.05 15.00 23.53
N ASN A 19 8.06 14.41 22.88
CA ASN A 19 8.78 13.21 23.35
C ASN A 19 7.88 12.00 23.60
N LYS A 20 6.76 11.88 22.87
CA LYS A 20 5.84 10.76 22.95
C LYS A 20 5.60 10.16 21.57
N VAL A 21 5.34 8.87 21.53
CA VAL A 21 4.87 8.18 20.32
C VAL A 21 3.37 8.44 20.24
N VAL A 22 2.94 9.13 19.17
CA VAL A 22 1.52 9.39 18.88
C VAL A 22 1.06 8.35 17.86
N ARG A 23 0.07 7.53 18.23
CA ARG A 23 -0.51 6.48 17.37
C ARG A 23 -1.80 6.99 16.76
N ILE A 24 -1.82 7.11 15.43
CA ILE A 24 -2.98 7.62 14.70
C ILE A 24 -3.46 6.54 13.74
N SER A 25 -4.75 6.24 13.76
CA SER A 25 -5.38 5.29 12.86
C SER A 25 -6.74 5.81 12.43
N GLU A 26 -6.92 6.10 11.14
CA GLU A 26 -8.20 6.54 10.58
C GLU A 26 -9.14 5.37 10.26
N ALA A 27 -8.57 4.20 9.94
CA ALA A 27 -9.32 2.97 9.69
C ALA A 27 -8.37 1.77 9.79
N ILE A 28 -8.81 0.72 10.49
CA ILE A 28 -8.11 -0.56 10.50
C ILE A 28 -8.70 -1.42 9.37
N LEU A 29 -7.90 -1.65 8.33
CA LEU A 29 -8.31 -2.38 7.14
C LEU A 29 -7.45 -3.61 6.89
N ALA A 30 -8.12 -4.76 6.70
CA ALA A 30 -7.50 -5.96 6.16
C ALA A 30 -7.59 -5.96 4.63
N GLN A 31 -6.54 -6.46 3.95
CA GLN A 31 -6.52 -6.61 2.48
C GLN A 31 -7.73 -7.40 1.96
N THR A 32 -8.17 -8.42 2.72
CA THR A 32 -9.36 -9.23 2.41
C THR A 32 -10.66 -8.43 2.49
N LYS A 33 -10.79 -7.52 3.46
CA LYS A 33 -11.97 -6.64 3.61
C LYS A 33 -12.05 -5.63 2.46
N VAL A 34 -10.92 -5.03 2.08
CA VAL A 34 -10.87 -4.14 0.90
C VAL A 34 -11.23 -4.92 -0.37
N LEU A 35 -10.77 -6.16 -0.48
CA LEU A 35 -11.08 -7.01 -1.63
C LEU A 35 -12.57 -7.39 -1.69
N SER A 36 -13.21 -7.72 -0.57
CA SER A 36 -14.65 -8.03 -0.54
C SER A 36 -15.48 -6.80 -0.92
N MET A 37 -15.11 -5.61 -0.44
CA MET A 37 -15.73 -4.34 -0.87
C MET A 37 -15.61 -4.14 -2.38
N ALA A 38 -14.41 -4.34 -2.94
CA ALA A 38 -14.17 -4.22 -4.37
C ALA A 38 -15.07 -5.16 -5.21
N LYS A 39 -15.20 -6.42 -4.78
CA LYS A 39 -16.10 -7.40 -5.42
C LYS A 39 -17.57 -6.97 -5.35
N GLY A 40 -18.00 -6.42 -4.22
CA GLY A 40 -19.37 -5.92 -4.04
C GLY A 40 -19.67 -4.73 -4.95
N VAL A 41 -18.71 -3.82 -5.12
CA VAL A 41 -18.86 -2.64 -5.98
C VAL A 41 -18.84 -3.00 -7.47
N ARG A 42 -18.05 -4.00 -7.87
CA ARG A 42 -17.89 -4.45 -9.27
C ARG A 42 -18.01 -5.97 -9.40
N PRO A 43 -19.25 -6.51 -9.32
CA PRO A 43 -19.49 -7.94 -9.50
C PRO A 43 -19.33 -8.38 -10.97
N ASP A 44 -19.33 -7.43 -11.91
CA ASP A 44 -19.19 -7.65 -13.35
C ASP A 44 -17.76 -8.00 -13.79
N ILE A 45 -16.75 -7.75 -12.94
CA ILE A 45 -15.35 -8.04 -13.24
C ILE A 45 -15.02 -9.49 -12.87
N LYS A 46 -14.37 -10.22 -13.77
CA LYS A 46 -13.72 -11.49 -13.43
C LYS A 46 -12.44 -11.20 -12.65
N TRP A 47 -12.46 -11.49 -11.37
CA TRP A 47 -11.30 -11.32 -10.50
C TRP A 47 -10.42 -12.56 -10.52
N ASP A 48 -9.11 -12.38 -10.69
CA ASP A 48 -8.09 -13.43 -10.55
C ASP A 48 -7.19 -13.12 -9.35
N PHE A 49 -6.82 -14.15 -8.59
CA PHE A 49 -6.12 -14.01 -7.32
C PHE A 49 -4.93 -14.95 -7.23
N SER A 50 -3.77 -14.40 -6.91
CA SER A 50 -2.61 -15.16 -6.45
C SER A 50 -2.47 -15.00 -4.94
N ASN A 51 -2.50 -16.11 -4.20
CA ASN A 51 -2.12 -16.09 -2.80
C ASN A 51 -0.59 -16.23 -2.68
N ALA A 52 0.04 -15.35 -1.91
CA ALA A 52 1.48 -15.35 -1.71
C ALA A 52 1.79 -15.54 -0.22
N SER A 53 2.55 -16.59 0.11
CA SER A 53 3.03 -16.82 1.46
C SER A 53 4.24 -15.92 1.74
N THR A 54 4.09 -14.98 2.66
CA THR A 54 5.19 -14.09 3.09
C THR A 54 6.33 -14.86 3.75
N SER A 55 6.03 -15.95 4.47
CA SER A 55 7.06 -16.81 5.08
C SER A 55 7.87 -17.58 4.03
N ALA A 56 7.22 -18.07 2.96
CA ALA A 56 7.93 -18.72 1.86
C ALA A 56 8.82 -17.74 1.10
N ILE A 57 8.31 -16.52 0.81
CA ILE A 57 9.10 -15.46 0.18
C ILE A 57 10.28 -15.06 1.08
N MET A 58 10.04 -14.83 2.36
CA MET A 58 11.10 -14.46 3.32
C MET A 58 12.20 -15.50 3.38
N LYS A 59 11.84 -16.79 3.51
CA LYS A 59 12.81 -17.88 3.62
C LYS A 59 13.67 -17.98 2.36
N GLY A 60 13.04 -18.07 1.19
CA GLY A 60 13.78 -18.23 -0.07
C GLY A 60 14.73 -17.07 -0.38
N ASN A 61 14.36 -15.84 0.01
CA ASN A 61 15.20 -14.67 -0.23
C ASN A 61 16.26 -14.48 0.86
N THR A 62 16.01 -14.92 2.10
CA THR A 62 17.06 -14.98 3.14
C THR A 62 18.13 -16.02 2.80
N ASP A 63 17.73 -17.17 2.25
CA ASP A 63 18.67 -18.18 1.76
C ASP A 63 19.55 -17.62 0.62
N ALA A 64 18.97 -16.84 -0.30
CA ALA A 64 19.71 -16.15 -1.36
C ALA A 64 20.72 -15.12 -0.80
N LEU A 65 20.33 -14.33 0.21
CA LEU A 65 21.26 -13.44 0.91
C LEU A 65 22.43 -14.20 1.55
N SER A 66 22.16 -15.38 2.14
CA SER A 66 23.19 -16.16 2.82
C SER A 66 24.30 -16.67 1.90
N VAL A 67 23.99 -16.84 0.61
CA VAL A 67 24.96 -17.22 -0.43
C VAL A 67 25.55 -16.02 -1.18
N GLY A 68 25.25 -14.79 -0.73
CA GLY A 68 25.82 -13.54 -1.24
C GLY A 68 25.05 -12.88 -2.39
N ASP A 69 23.81 -13.28 -2.67
CA ASP A 69 22.96 -12.60 -3.66
C ASP A 69 22.27 -11.39 -3.02
N PHE A 70 22.85 -10.21 -3.23
CA PHE A 70 22.30 -8.91 -2.81
C PHE A 70 21.57 -8.19 -3.95
N SER A 71 21.05 -8.91 -4.94
CA SER A 71 20.29 -8.29 -6.01
C SER A 71 19.08 -7.52 -5.49
N MET A 72 18.70 -6.47 -6.23
CA MET A 72 17.53 -5.65 -5.89
C MET A 72 16.26 -6.50 -5.79
N LEU A 73 16.15 -7.57 -6.57
CA LEU A 73 15.01 -8.49 -6.52
C LEU A 73 14.89 -9.16 -5.14
N VAL A 74 16.00 -9.71 -4.62
CA VAL A 74 16.05 -10.37 -3.31
C VAL A 74 15.69 -9.39 -2.19
N ILE A 75 16.29 -8.20 -2.23
CA ILE A 75 16.01 -7.14 -1.25
C ILE A 75 14.53 -6.73 -1.29
N MET A 76 13.98 -6.48 -2.49
CA MET A 76 12.59 -6.06 -2.65
C MET A 76 11.61 -7.16 -2.22
N ASN A 77 11.93 -8.43 -2.45
CA ASN A 77 11.11 -9.54 -1.97
C ASN A 77 11.08 -9.64 -0.45
N ILE A 78 12.20 -9.37 0.22
CA ILE A 78 12.26 -9.33 1.69
C ILE A 78 11.42 -8.16 2.21
N VAL A 79 11.59 -6.96 1.65
CA VAL A 79 10.77 -5.78 2.00
C VAL A 79 9.28 -6.05 1.77
N LYS A 80 8.95 -6.72 0.66
CA LYS A 80 7.57 -7.12 0.37
C LYS A 80 7.04 -8.11 1.40
N ALA A 81 7.83 -9.12 1.73
CA ALA A 81 7.46 -10.14 2.71
C ALA A 81 7.22 -9.51 4.09
N THR A 82 8.05 -8.55 4.52
CA THR A 82 7.85 -7.86 5.80
C THR A 82 6.65 -6.92 5.76
N ALA A 83 6.50 -6.12 4.71
CA ALA A 83 5.39 -5.18 4.58
C ALA A 83 4.01 -5.85 4.59
N PHE A 84 3.93 -7.10 4.12
CA PHE A 84 2.70 -7.88 4.10
C PHE A 84 2.64 -8.99 5.16
N ALA A 85 3.63 -9.11 6.04
CA ALA A 85 3.61 -10.02 7.19
C ALA A 85 2.74 -9.42 8.29
N GLY A 86 1.42 -9.54 8.09
CA GLY A 86 0.38 -8.83 8.86
C GLY A 86 0.52 -8.93 10.37
N ASP A 87 0.97 -10.07 10.87
CA ASP A 87 1.05 -10.40 12.30
C ASP A 87 2.37 -9.93 12.95
N VAL A 88 3.42 -9.68 12.15
CA VAL A 88 4.75 -9.31 12.64
C VAL A 88 4.99 -7.81 12.57
N TYR A 89 4.48 -7.16 11.51
CA TYR A 89 4.69 -5.73 11.23
C TYR A 89 3.36 -4.99 10.98
N GLY A 90 2.28 -5.47 11.61
CA GLY A 90 0.96 -4.87 11.49
C GLY A 90 0.94 -3.39 11.94
N SER A 91 0.14 -2.59 11.24
CA SER A 91 -0.11 -1.17 11.58
C SER A 91 -1.46 -0.96 12.28
N ALA A 92 -2.06 -2.03 12.79
CA ALA A 92 -3.25 -1.95 13.63
C ALA A 92 -2.80 -1.67 15.06
N TYR A 93 -3.19 -0.52 15.60
CA TYR A 93 -2.90 -0.15 16.98
C TYR A 93 -4.10 -0.52 17.86
N ASP A 94 -3.84 -1.19 18.98
CA ASP A 94 -4.88 -1.49 19.98
C ASP A 94 -5.37 -0.21 20.69
N GLU A 95 -4.45 0.74 20.90
CA GLU A 95 -4.73 2.06 21.49
C GLU A 95 -4.33 3.15 20.50
N THR A 96 -5.23 4.13 20.30
CA THR A 96 -5.01 5.28 19.40
C THR A 96 -5.11 6.59 20.15
N ASP A 97 -4.32 7.57 19.72
CA ASP A 97 -4.30 8.94 20.22
C ASP A 97 -5.14 9.86 19.33
N ASN A 98 -6.15 9.32 18.63
CA ASN A 98 -6.94 10.03 17.61
C ASN A 98 -7.64 11.30 18.15
N GLU A 99 -7.92 11.34 19.46
CA GLU A 99 -8.52 12.50 20.13
C GLU A 99 -7.59 13.72 20.16
N LEU A 100 -6.26 13.53 20.24
CA LEU A 100 -5.29 14.63 20.30
C LEU A 100 -5.28 15.50 19.03
N PRO A 101 -5.24 14.93 17.81
CA PRO A 101 -5.36 15.69 16.57
C PRO A 101 -6.82 15.91 16.12
N GLY A 102 -7.82 15.39 16.85
CA GLY A 102 -9.24 15.47 16.46
C GLY A 102 -9.57 14.65 15.21
N ILE A 103 -8.85 13.55 15.00
CA ILE A 103 -9.03 12.69 13.82
C ILE A 103 -10.22 11.78 14.07
N LYS A 104 -11.19 11.85 13.15
CA LYS A 104 -12.34 10.96 13.17
C LYS A 104 -12.02 9.70 12.39
N GLU A 105 -12.45 8.58 12.92
CA GLU A 105 -12.46 7.32 12.18
C GLU A 105 -13.30 7.47 10.91
N VAL A 106 -12.82 6.87 9.83
CA VAL A 106 -13.47 6.89 8.53
C VAL A 106 -14.58 5.84 8.54
N ALA A 107 -15.80 6.25 8.18
CA ALA A 107 -16.93 5.35 8.10
C ALA A 107 -16.71 4.30 6.98
N GLU A 108 -17.28 3.11 7.15
CA GLU A 108 -17.10 2.03 6.18
C GLU A 108 -17.64 2.42 4.79
N GLU A 109 -18.72 3.18 4.75
CA GLU A 109 -19.33 3.71 3.52
C GLU A 109 -18.38 4.66 2.78
N ASP A 110 -17.61 5.47 3.50
CA ASP A 110 -16.62 6.38 2.92
C ASP A 110 -15.45 5.59 2.33
N VAL A 111 -15.02 4.51 3.01
CA VAL A 111 -14.00 3.58 2.46
C VAL A 111 -14.52 2.92 1.18
N MET A 112 -15.78 2.48 1.15
CA MET A 112 -16.39 1.90 -0.04
C MET A 112 -16.45 2.90 -1.21
N GLN A 113 -16.75 4.17 -0.95
CA GLN A 113 -16.72 5.22 -1.98
C GLN A 113 -15.30 5.43 -2.53
N LEU A 114 -14.27 5.39 -1.69
CA LEU A 114 -12.87 5.48 -2.13
C LEU A 114 -12.48 4.30 -3.02
N VAL A 115 -12.88 3.08 -2.64
CA VAL A 115 -12.65 1.86 -3.44
C VAL A 115 -13.34 1.99 -4.79
N ALA A 116 -14.61 2.41 -4.82
CA ALA A 116 -15.37 2.62 -6.04
C ALA A 116 -14.72 3.68 -6.95
N GLY A 117 -14.32 4.81 -6.38
CA GLY A 117 -13.64 5.89 -7.10
C GLY A 117 -12.32 5.44 -7.72
N LYS A 118 -11.51 4.65 -6.99
CA LYS A 118 -10.25 4.10 -7.53
C LYS A 118 -10.48 3.09 -8.64
N LEU A 119 -11.47 2.20 -8.51
CA LEU A 119 -11.81 1.24 -9.58
C LEU A 119 -12.32 1.95 -10.84
N ALA A 120 -13.11 3.01 -10.69
CA ALA A 120 -13.56 3.84 -11.80
C ALA A 120 -12.38 4.56 -12.48
N TRP A 121 -11.46 5.14 -11.71
CA TRP A 121 -10.26 5.79 -12.25
C TRP A 121 -9.38 4.83 -13.05
N CYS A 122 -9.16 3.60 -12.56
CA CYS A 122 -8.41 2.58 -13.30
C CYS A 122 -9.07 2.19 -14.64
N SER A 123 -10.41 2.19 -14.71
CA SER A 123 -11.14 1.97 -15.98
C SER A 123 -11.00 3.14 -16.96
N TYR A 124 -10.95 4.37 -16.44
CA TYR A 124 -10.75 5.58 -17.24
C TYR A 124 -9.29 5.71 -17.73
N GLY A 125 -8.28 5.43 -16.90
CA GLY A 125 -6.86 5.50 -17.26
C GLY A 125 -6.42 4.46 -18.29
N LYS A 126 -7.12 3.30 -18.39
CA LYS A 126 -6.91 2.35 -19.49
C LYS A 126 -7.47 2.84 -20.83
N ARG A 127 -8.52 3.67 -20.83
CA ARG A 127 -9.12 4.24 -22.04
C ARG A 127 -8.45 5.55 -22.49
N ASN A 128 -7.86 6.30 -21.57
CA ASN A 128 -7.15 7.53 -21.85
C ASN A 128 -5.75 7.43 -21.23
N ARG A 129 -4.74 7.12 -22.06
CA ARG A 129 -3.31 7.13 -21.69
C ARG A 129 -2.87 8.57 -21.43
N ILE A 130 -3.31 9.15 -20.33
CA ILE A 130 -2.87 10.45 -19.85
C ILE A 130 -2.19 10.19 -18.51
N VAL A 131 -0.89 9.95 -18.58
CA VAL A 131 -0.02 9.89 -17.40
C VAL A 131 -0.12 11.27 -16.73
N PRO A 132 -0.44 11.38 -15.43
CA PRO A 132 -0.31 12.65 -14.72
C PRO A 132 1.13 13.11 -14.87
N ARG A 133 1.32 14.36 -15.28
CA ARG A 133 2.63 15.00 -15.50
C ARG A 133 3.36 15.13 -14.16
N LEU A 134 3.96 14.04 -13.69
CA LEU A 134 4.95 14.06 -12.62
C LEU A 134 6.14 14.90 -13.08
N ARG A 135 6.78 15.62 -12.16
CA ARG A 135 7.92 16.48 -12.49
C ARG A 135 9.03 15.63 -13.16
N PRO A 136 9.77 16.20 -14.14
CA PRO A 136 10.70 15.44 -14.98
C PRO A 136 11.80 14.70 -14.20
N ASP A 137 12.21 15.25 -13.06
CA ASP A 137 13.19 14.69 -12.13
C ASP A 137 12.73 13.39 -11.47
N THR A 138 11.42 13.17 -11.37
CA THR A 138 10.85 11.97 -10.75
C THR A 138 10.75 10.81 -11.75
N LEU A 139 10.75 11.07 -13.06
CA LEU A 139 10.57 10.05 -14.11
C LEU A 139 11.82 9.21 -14.38
N ALA A 140 13.02 9.73 -14.06
CA ALA A 140 14.28 9.02 -14.29
C ALA A 140 14.42 7.74 -13.44
N ASN A 141 13.83 7.71 -12.24
CA ASN A 141 13.92 6.55 -11.34
C ASN A 141 12.82 5.50 -11.57
N ILE A 142 11.72 5.86 -12.23
CA ILE A 142 10.56 4.97 -12.40
C ILE A 142 10.66 4.19 -13.73
N GLY A 143 11.38 4.74 -14.71
CA GLY A 143 11.65 4.07 -15.99
C GLY A 143 12.37 2.73 -15.84
N ASN A 144 13.28 2.61 -14.88
CA ASN A 144 14.05 1.37 -14.66
C ASN A 144 13.27 0.29 -13.89
N LEU A 145 12.20 0.65 -13.18
CA LEU A 145 11.37 -0.30 -12.42
C LEU A 145 10.24 -0.92 -13.26
N SER A 146 9.77 -0.21 -14.29
CA SER A 146 8.69 -0.72 -15.16
C SER A 146 9.19 -1.67 -16.25
N VAL A 147 10.41 -1.49 -16.77
CA VAL A 147 10.93 -2.31 -17.88
C VAL A 147 11.30 -3.73 -17.39
N ALA A 148 11.77 -3.85 -16.15
CA ALA A 148 12.17 -5.13 -15.57
C ALA A 148 11.00 -6.12 -15.32
N SER A 149 9.74 -5.64 -15.23
CA SER A 149 8.58 -6.55 -15.05
C SER A 149 7.89 -6.97 -16.34
N SER A 150 8.18 -6.32 -17.48
CA SER A 150 7.60 -6.70 -18.78
C SER A 150 8.49 -7.62 -19.62
N GLU A 151 9.79 -7.73 -19.32
CA GLU A 151 10.73 -8.54 -20.12
C GLU A 151 10.78 -10.04 -19.72
N VAL A 152 10.08 -10.48 -18.67
CA VAL A 152 10.13 -11.90 -18.22
C VAL A 152 8.93 -12.74 -18.70
N LEU A 153 7.92 -12.15 -19.34
CA LEU A 153 6.71 -12.90 -19.75
C LEU A 153 6.51 -13.10 -21.26
N HIS A 154 7.49 -12.78 -22.10
CA HIS A 154 7.46 -13.17 -23.52
C HIS A 154 8.86 -13.51 -24.03
N THR A 155 9.21 -14.79 -24.04
CA THR A 155 10.09 -15.36 -25.06
C THR A 155 9.29 -16.42 -25.82
N PRO A 156 8.96 -16.20 -27.11
CA PRO A 156 8.60 -17.28 -28.02
C PRO A 156 9.89 -17.86 -28.63
N GLY A 157 10.05 -19.17 -28.55
CA GLY A 157 11.16 -19.94 -29.11
C GLY A 157 11.12 -21.37 -28.60
#